data_AF-A0A2V8FJC1-F1
#
_entry.id   AF-A0A2V8FJC1-F1
#
_cell.length_a   1.000
_cell.length_b   1.000
_cell.length_c   1.000
_cell.angle_alpha   90.00
_cell.angle_beta   90.00
_cell.angle_gamma   90.00
#
_symmetry.space_group_name_H-M   'P 1'
#
loop_
_entity.id
_entity.type
_entity.pdbx_description
1 polymer ?
#
loop_
_entity_poly.entity_id
_entity_poly.type
_entity_poly.pdbx_seq_one_letter_code
_entity_poly.pdbx_strand_id
1 'polypeptide(L)'
;MFTLDQVVPWGRSFDEYRRMFALTEDDLRLRIVDCGGGPASFTASATRRGTAAVSCDPLYRWEAEEIRARIRLTSNGILEETRRNRDEFVWDSMMRIRRSANP
;
A
#
# COMPACT_ATOMS: atom_id res chain seq x y z
N MET A 1 -17.52 10.13 -9.80
CA MET A 1 -16.10 10.00 -10.14
C MET A 1 -15.26 10.46 -8.97
N PHE A 2 -14.85 9.49 -8.15
CA PHE A 2 -13.91 9.70 -7.07
C PHE A 2 -12.57 10.24 -7.60
N THR A 3 -12.15 11.41 -7.13
CA THR A 3 -10.92 12.07 -7.55
C THR A 3 -10.14 12.52 -6.31
N LEU A 4 -8.82 12.34 -6.33
CA LEU A 4 -7.91 12.85 -5.30
C LEU A 4 -7.12 14.01 -5.89
N ASP A 5 -7.18 15.18 -5.25
CA ASP A 5 -6.51 16.39 -5.74
C ASP A 5 -4.99 16.31 -5.66
N GLN A 6 -4.45 15.38 -4.87
CA GLN A 6 -3.02 15.19 -4.61
C GLN A 6 -2.68 13.69 -4.51
N VAL A 7 -1.42 13.35 -4.77
CA VAL A 7 -0.90 12.00 -4.53
C VAL A 7 -0.95 11.72 -3.02
N VAL A 8 -1.67 10.67 -2.64
CA VAL A 8 -1.82 10.25 -1.24
C VAL A 8 -0.86 9.11 -0.91
N PRO A 9 -0.20 9.11 0.26
CA PRO A 9 0.68 8.02 0.67
C PRO A 9 -0.18 6.81 1.08
N TRP A 10 -0.59 6.01 0.10
CA TRP A 10 -1.42 4.82 0.29
C TRP A 10 -0.73 3.60 -0.31
N GLY A 11 -0.30 2.69 0.57
CA GLY A 11 0.33 1.44 0.15
C GLY A 11 -0.65 0.29 0.09
N ARG A 12 -0.22 -0.80 -0.55
CA ARG A 12 -0.97 -2.05 -0.58
C ARG A 12 -0.20 -3.15 0.14
N SER A 13 -0.95 -4.12 0.64
CA SER A 13 -0.41 -5.29 1.31
C SER A 13 0.31 -6.23 0.33
N PHE A 14 1.06 -7.17 0.90
CA PHE A 14 1.73 -8.22 0.15
C PHE A 14 0.78 -9.03 -0.75
N ASP A 15 -0.36 -9.45 -0.20
CA ASP A 15 -1.32 -10.28 -0.92
C ASP A 15 -2.01 -9.51 -2.06
N GLU A 16 -2.22 -8.19 -1.87
CA GLU A 16 -2.72 -7.33 -2.95
C GLU A 16 -1.72 -7.25 -4.10
N TYR A 17 -0.43 -7.03 -3.83
CA TYR A 17 0.61 -7.02 -4.87
C TYR A 17 0.70 -8.36 -5.59
N ARG A 18 0.67 -9.49 -4.87
CA ARG A 18 0.67 -10.82 -5.50
C ARG A 18 -0.49 -11.01 -6.46
N ARG A 19 -1.69 -10.56 -6.09
CA ARG A 19 -2.87 -10.66 -6.97
C ARG A 19 -2.80 -9.68 -8.14
N MET A 20 -2.43 -8.43 -7.89
CA MET A 20 -2.38 -7.38 -8.90
C MET A 20 -1.38 -7.66 -10.01
N PHE A 21 -0.20 -8.18 -9.66
CA PHE A 21 0.87 -8.45 -10.61
C PHE A 21 1.02 -9.95 -10.92
N ALA A 22 0.10 -10.79 -10.44
CA ALA A 22 0.16 -12.24 -10.55
C ALA A 22 1.51 -12.85 -10.13
N LEU A 23 2.12 -12.32 -9.06
CA LEU A 23 3.45 -12.75 -8.61
C LEU A 23 3.43 -14.20 -8.12
N THR A 24 4.24 -15.02 -8.78
CA THR A 24 4.50 -16.41 -8.43
C THR A 24 5.56 -16.50 -7.34
N GLU A 25 5.74 -17.69 -6.76
CA GLU A 25 6.86 -17.93 -5.85
C GLU A 25 8.21 -17.80 -6.57
N ASP A 26 8.25 -18.01 -7.89
CA ASP A 26 9.46 -17.89 -8.70
C ASP A 26 9.87 -16.43 -8.85
N ASP A 27 8.90 -15.55 -9.08
CA ASP A 27 9.13 -14.10 -9.11
C ASP A 27 9.62 -13.57 -7.77
N LEU A 28 9.10 -14.11 -6.66
CA LEU A 28 9.49 -13.72 -5.30
C LEU A 28 10.90 -14.18 -4.90
N ARG A 29 11.56 -15.02 -5.71
CA ARG A 29 12.99 -15.37 -5.55
C ARG A 29 13.91 -14.40 -6.30
N LEU A 30 13.37 -13.56 -7.18
CA LEU A 30 14.14 -12.53 -7.88
C LEU A 30 14.43 -11.35 -6.96
N ARG A 31 15.28 -10.45 -7.46
CA ARG A 31 15.51 -9.14 -6.85
C ARG A 31 14.44 -8.18 -7.31
N ILE A 32 13.70 -7.59 -6.38
CA ILE A 32 12.53 -6.74 -6.67
C ILE A 32 12.83 -5.29 -6.28
N VAL A 33 12.46 -4.36 -7.16
CA VAL A 33 12.39 -2.93 -6.85
C VAL A 33 10.93 -2.48 -6.88
N ASP A 34 10.44 -2.00 -5.74
CA ASP A 34 9.08 -1.47 -5.55
C ASP A 34 9.09 0.06 -5.70
N CYS A 35 8.83 0.51 -6.93
CA CYS A 35 8.79 1.93 -7.31
C CYS A 35 7.44 2.55 -6.94
N GLY A 36 7.45 3.61 -6.12
CA GLY A 36 6.22 4.20 -5.60
C GLY A 36 5.58 3.36 -4.49
N GLY A 37 6.39 2.72 -3.65
CA GLY A 37 5.93 1.78 -2.63
C GLY A 37 5.14 2.41 -1.47
N GLY A 38 5.05 3.74 -1.41
CA GLY A 38 4.37 4.49 -0.36
C GLY A 38 4.90 4.09 1.03
N PRO A 39 4.07 3.57 1.95
CA PRO A 39 4.52 3.07 3.27
C PRO A 39 5.39 1.80 3.24
N ALA A 40 5.85 1.35 2.08
CA ALA A 40 6.67 0.14 1.89
C ALA A 40 6.04 -1.16 2.42
N SER A 41 4.71 -1.26 2.49
CA SER A 41 4.02 -2.39 3.15
C SER A 41 4.30 -3.75 2.48
N PHE A 42 4.29 -3.78 1.13
CA PHE A 42 4.72 -4.94 0.35
C PHE A 42 6.18 -5.28 0.66
N THR A 43 7.10 -4.33 0.44
CA THR A 43 8.54 -4.54 0.60
C THR A 43 8.88 -5.04 2.00
N ALA A 44 8.36 -4.41 3.05
CA ALA A 44 8.58 -4.85 4.43
C ALA A 44 8.09 -6.29 4.67
N SER A 45 6.97 -6.68 4.06
CA SER A 45 6.42 -8.03 4.18
C SER A 45 7.16 -9.06 3.34
N ALA A 46 7.61 -8.69 2.14
CA ALA A 46 8.39 -9.53 1.24
C ALA A 46 9.79 -9.81 1.82
N THR A 47 10.47 -8.78 2.34
CA THR A 47 11.77 -8.94 3.01
C THR A 47 11.69 -9.86 4.22
N ARG A 48 10.63 -9.75 5.05
CA ARG A 48 10.40 -10.68 6.17
C ARG A 48 10.18 -12.13 5.74
N ARG A 49 9.80 -12.37 4.48
CA ARG A 49 9.61 -13.70 3.89
C ARG A 49 10.86 -14.21 3.14
N GLY A 50 11.95 -13.44 3.13
CA GLY A 50 13.21 -13.82 2.49
C GLY A 50 13.39 -13.30 1.06
N THR A 51 12.44 -12.54 0.51
CA THR A 51 12.58 -11.91 -0.81
C THR A 51 13.58 -10.75 -0.75
N ALA A 52 14.46 -10.68 -1.74
CA ALA A 52 15.38 -9.57 -1.92
C ALA A 52 14.65 -8.36 -2.55
N ALA A 53 13.89 -7.63 -1.73
CA ALA A 53 13.11 -6.46 -2.15
C ALA A 53 13.67 -5.15 -1.60
N VAL A 54 13.67 -4.10 -2.43
CA VAL A 54 13.98 -2.71 -2.05
C VAL A 54 12.86 -1.80 -2.55
N SER A 55 12.44 -0.84 -1.73
CA SER A 55 11.47 0.16 -2.16
C SER A 55 12.15 1.49 -2.45
N CYS A 56 11.66 2.20 -3.47
CA CYS A 56 12.01 3.57 -3.75
C CYS A 56 10.75 4.42 -3.92
N ASP A 57 10.68 5.53 -3.18
CA ASP A 57 9.55 6.45 -3.20
C ASP A 57 10.03 7.85 -2.81
N PRO A 58 9.60 8.93 -3.50
CA PRO A 58 9.85 10.29 -3.05
C PRO A 58 9.42 10.56 -1.60
N LEU A 59 8.47 9.77 -1.08
CA LEU A 59 8.03 9.77 0.32
C LEU A 59 9.17 9.55 1.31
N TYR A 60 10.23 8.85 0.94
CA TYR A 60 11.36 8.54 1.84
C TYR A 60 12.30 9.72 2.08
N ARG A 61 12.00 10.90 1.51
CA ARG A 61 12.64 12.16 1.92
C ARG A 61 12.22 12.65 3.30
N TRP A 62 11.14 12.09 3.85
CA TRP A 62 10.60 12.42 5.17
C TRP A 62 10.94 11.32 6.17
N GLU A 63 10.97 11.69 7.45
CA GLU A 63 11.22 10.77 8.53
C GLU A 63 10.05 9.81 8.73
N ALA A 64 10.33 8.64 9.31
CA ALA A 64 9.34 7.58 9.48
C ALA A 64 8.09 8.05 10.26
N GLU A 65 8.25 8.92 11.27
CA GLU A 65 7.12 9.46 12.04
C GLU A 65 6.28 10.45 11.21
N GLU A 66 6.92 11.27 10.37
CA GLU A 66 6.20 12.19 9.48
C GLU A 66 5.38 11.42 8.43
N ILE A 67 5.96 10.37 7.86
CA ILE A 67 5.27 9.47 6.95
C ILE A 67 4.07 8.83 7.65
N ARG A 68 4.26 8.31 8.88
CA ARG A 68 3.19 7.71 9.68
C ARG A 68 2.07 8.70 9.97
N ALA A 69 2.39 9.93 10.35
CA ALA A 69 1.42 10.98 10.61
C ALA A 69 0.59 11.30 9.35
N ARG A 70 1.26 11.43 8.18
CA ARG A 70 0.58 11.66 6.90
C ARG A 70 -0.39 10.54 6.56
N ILE A 71 0.05 9.28 6.64
CA ILE A 71 -0.82 8.12 6.37
C ILE A 71 -2.04 8.13 7.29
N ARG A 72 -1.85 8.39 8.60
CA ARG A 72 -2.97 8.48 9.55
C ARG A 72 -3.97 9.56 9.13
N LEU A 73 -3.50 10.76 8.80
CA LEU A 73 -4.37 11.86 8.37
C LEU A 73 -5.14 11.52 7.09
N THR A 74 -4.48 10.95 6.08
CA THR A 74 -5.13 10.66 4.79
C THR A 74 -6.03 9.44 4.84
N SER A 75 -5.72 8.46 5.71
CA SER A 75 -6.46 7.20 5.78
C SER A 75 -7.94 7.38 6.08
N ASN A 76 -8.30 8.23 7.05
CA ASN A 76 -9.71 8.41 7.40
C ASN A 76 -10.52 8.97 6.22
N GLY A 77 -10.00 9.98 5.52
CA GLY A 77 -10.67 10.56 4.35
C GLY A 77 -10.82 9.57 3.21
N ILE A 78 -9.76 8.82 2.88
CA ILE A 78 -9.82 7.77 1.83
C ILE A 78 -10.88 6.73 2.18
N LEU A 79 -10.90 6.25 3.42
CA LEU A 79 -11.86 5.25 3.85
C LEU A 79 -13.31 5.75 3.86
N GLU A 80 -13.53 7.02 4.18
CA GLU A 80 -14.86 7.62 4.15
C GLU A 80 -15.34 7.80 2.70
N GLU A 81 -14.51 8.34 1.83
CA GLU A 81 -14.85 8.54 0.43
C GLU A 81 -15.01 7.21 -0.33
N THR A 82 -14.21 6.20 -0.01
CA THR A 82 -14.35 4.84 -0.57
C THR A 82 -15.68 4.20 -0.15
N ARG A 83 -16.17 4.50 1.07
CA ARG A 83 -17.49 4.05 1.53
C ARG A 83 -18.63 4.82 0.89
N ARG A 84 -18.50 6.14 0.70
CA ARG A 84 -19.51 6.97 0.05
C ARG A 84 -19.68 6.59 -1.42
N ASN A 85 -18.58 6.36 -2.11
CA ASN A 85 -18.56 6.02 -3.53
C ASN A 85 -18.52 4.51 -3.76
N ARG A 86 -19.16 3.71 -2.89
CA ARG A 86 -18.92 2.26 -2.87
C ARG A 86 -19.23 1.57 -4.19
N ASP A 87 -20.22 2.06 -4.91
CA ASP A 87 -20.68 1.46 -6.16
C ASP A 87 -19.68 1.71 -7.30
N GLU A 88 -18.65 2.55 -7.09
CA GLU A 88 -17.50 2.74 -8.00
C GLU A 88 -16.36 1.72 -7.74
N PHE A 89 -16.48 0.81 -6.76
CA PHE A 89 -15.41 -0.14 -6.37
C PHE A 89 -15.83 -1.62 -6.44
N VAL A 90 -14.85 -2.49 -6.72
CA VAL A 90 -15.00 -3.95 -6.66
C VAL A 90 -14.66 -4.45 -5.24
N TRP A 91 -15.65 -5.00 -4.54
CA TRP A 91 -15.55 -5.37 -3.12
C TRP A 91 -15.15 -6.82 -2.85
N ASP A 92 -15.22 -7.70 -3.85
CA ASP A 92 -15.26 -9.15 -3.64
C ASP A 92 -13.94 -9.78 -3.19
N SER A 93 -12.80 -9.08 -3.28
CA SER A 93 -11.52 -9.56 -2.70
C SER A 93 -10.37 -8.56 -2.65
N MET A 94 -10.36 -7.52 -3.49
CA MET A 94 -9.18 -6.67 -3.68
C MET A 94 -9.04 -5.57 -2.63
N MET A 95 -10.13 -5.01 -2.11
CA MET A 95 -10.12 -3.93 -1.12
C MET A 95 -10.50 -4.41 0.29
N ARG A 96 -9.60 -5.18 0.94
CA ARG A 96 -9.75 -5.41 2.38
C ARG A 96 -9.11 -4.26 3.15
N ILE A 97 -9.90 -3.22 3.41
CA ILE A 97 -9.54 -2.16 4.35
C ILE A 97 -9.33 -2.78 5.73
N ARG A 98 -8.07 -2.99 6.11
CA ARG A 98 -7.72 -3.31 7.50
C ARG A 98 -7.48 -1.99 8.23
N ARG A 99 -8.23 -1.74 9.31
CA ARG A 99 -7.77 -0.77 10.31
C ARG A 99 -6.39 -1.23 10.77
N SER A 100 -5.37 -0.41 10.58
CA SER A 100 -4.13 -0.53 11.35
C SER A 100 -4.49 -0.11 12.77
N ALA A 101 -5.05 -1.05 13.54
CA ALA A 101 -5.06 -0.94 14.98
C ALA A 101 -3.66 -1.32 15.44
N ASN A 102 -2.90 -0.35 15.92
CA ASN A 102 -1.85 -0.60 16.89
C ASN A 102 -2.04 0.42 18.02
N PRO A 103 -1.96 0.00 19.30
CA PRO A 103 -2.09 0.88 20.45
C PRO A 103 -1.01 1.97 20.50
#